data_AF-A0AAX3YS66-F1
#
_entry.id   AF-A0AAX3YS66-F1
#
_cell.length_a   1.000
_cell.length_b   1.000
_cell.length_c   1.000
_cell.angle_alpha   90.00
_cell.angle_beta   90.00
_cell.angle_gamma   90.00
#
_symmetry.space_group_name_H-M   'P 1'
#
loop_
_entity.id
_entity.type
_entity.pdbx_description
1 polymer ?
#
loop_
_entity_poly.entity_id
_entity_poly.type
_entity_poly.pdbx_seq_one_letter_code
_entity_poly.pdbx_strand_id
1 'polypeptide(L)'
;MPAARSAERTEFLTDVFTTAMEGGVSYWASVLEYRHTESPRAVLVRIEDLVPDEETMSWVPGRGAEELIVDLDVLARGIDRIGKGPIEYLPESHRPLVAAASRENDMMPADARHGDIDAGVADNIVQAALFGKIVYG
;
A
#
# COMPACT_ATOMS: atom_id res chain seq x y z
N MET A 1 14.25 14.94 11.94
CA MET A 1 13.02 14.24 12.38
C MET A 1 11.93 14.63 11.40
N PRO A 2 11.36 13.71 10.62
CA PRO A 2 10.12 14.03 9.91
C PRO A 2 9.07 14.49 10.93
N ALA A 3 8.22 15.44 10.55
CA ALA A 3 7.14 15.89 11.41
C ALA A 3 6.26 14.69 11.79
N ALA A 4 5.82 14.62 13.05
CA ALA A 4 4.85 13.62 13.45
C ALA A 4 3.56 13.81 12.64
N ARG A 5 3.00 12.71 12.11
CA ARG A 5 1.72 12.71 11.39
C ARG A 5 0.60 13.16 12.34
N SER A 6 -0.44 13.78 11.79
CA SER A 6 -1.69 13.98 12.54
C SER A 6 -2.41 12.63 12.75
N ALA A 7 -3.41 12.62 13.64
CA ALA A 7 -4.23 11.43 13.87
C ALA A 7 -5.00 11.05 12.59
N GLU A 8 -5.59 12.05 11.94
CA GLU A 8 -6.37 11.92 10.71
C GLU A 8 -5.52 11.33 9.57
N ARG A 9 -4.29 11.84 9.40
CA ARG A 9 -3.36 11.31 8.41
C ARG A 9 -2.93 9.88 8.75
N THR A 10 -2.82 9.54 10.03
CA THR A 10 -2.44 8.20 10.46
C THR A 10 -3.55 7.19 10.17
N GLU A 11 -4.80 7.56 10.45
CA GLU A 11 -5.98 6.73 10.15
C GLU A 11 -6.15 6.51 8.65
N PHE A 12 -6.15 7.58 7.84
CA PHE A 12 -6.26 7.45 6.39
C PHE A 12 -5.19 6.54 5.78
N LEU A 13 -3.93 6.66 6.22
CA LEU A 13 -2.87 5.77 5.75
C LEU A 13 -3.07 4.32 6.23
N THR A 14 -3.66 4.12 7.42
CA THR A 14 -3.97 2.78 7.95
C THR A 14 -5.13 2.14 7.18
N ASP A 15 -6.11 2.92 6.74
CA ASP A 15 -7.21 2.42 5.90
C ASP A 15 -6.71 2.04 4.51
N VAL A 16 -5.86 2.87 3.89
CA VAL A 16 -5.21 2.54 2.63
C VAL A 16 -4.32 1.29 2.78
N PHE A 17 -3.58 1.18 3.89
CA PHE A 17 -2.75 0.02 4.21
C PHE A 17 -3.59 -1.27 4.26
N THR A 18 -4.64 -1.26 5.09
CA THR A 18 -5.55 -2.39 5.28
C THR A 18 -6.21 -2.77 3.95
N THR A 19 -6.74 -1.79 3.23
CA THR A 19 -7.40 -1.99 1.93
C THR A 19 -6.46 -2.60 0.89
N ALA A 20 -5.20 -2.17 0.84
CA ALA A 20 -4.21 -2.76 -0.06
C ALA A 20 -3.87 -4.20 0.35
N MET A 21 -3.60 -4.46 1.63
CA MET A 21 -3.17 -5.78 2.09
C MET A 21 -4.26 -6.84 2.01
N GLU A 22 -5.52 -6.45 2.25
CA GLU A 22 -6.64 -7.41 2.32
C GLU A 22 -7.36 -7.60 0.99
N GLY A 23 -7.22 -6.68 0.03
CA GLY A 23 -7.91 -6.77 -1.26
C GLY A 23 -7.07 -6.43 -2.49
N GLY A 24 -6.07 -5.56 -2.34
CA GLY A 24 -5.35 -4.98 -3.48
C GLY A 24 -4.19 -5.83 -3.99
N VAL A 25 -3.31 -6.31 -3.11
CA VAL A 25 -2.00 -6.86 -3.53
C VAL A 25 -2.00 -8.36 -3.83
N SER A 26 -3.03 -9.08 -3.37
CA SER A 26 -3.05 -10.55 -3.31
C SER A 26 -3.00 -11.28 -4.67
N TYR A 27 -3.14 -10.55 -5.78
CA TYR A 27 -3.03 -11.12 -7.13
C TYR A 27 -1.59 -11.13 -7.67
N TRP A 28 -0.66 -10.37 -7.07
CA TRP A 28 0.75 -10.32 -7.48
C TRP A 28 1.74 -10.56 -6.34
N ALA A 29 1.33 -10.41 -5.09
CA ALA A 29 2.12 -10.70 -3.91
C ALA A 29 1.36 -11.53 -2.87
N SER A 30 2.11 -12.31 -2.10
CA SER A 30 1.66 -12.93 -0.86
C SER A 30 2.07 -12.07 0.32
N VAL A 31 1.15 -11.86 1.27
CA VAL A 31 1.39 -11.15 2.52
C VAL A 31 1.84 -12.16 3.58
N LEU A 32 3.12 -12.13 3.96
CA LEU A 32 3.71 -13.09 4.90
C LEU A 32 3.55 -12.66 6.36
N GLU A 33 3.70 -11.36 6.60
CA GLU A 33 3.47 -10.74 7.90
C GLU A 33 2.51 -9.59 7.71
N TYR A 34 1.56 -9.46 8.63
CA TYR A 34 0.56 -8.40 8.59
C TYR A 34 0.22 -7.95 10.00
N ARG A 35 0.54 -6.69 10.30
CA ARG A 35 0.11 -5.98 11.50
C ARG A 35 -0.53 -4.67 11.07
N HIS A 36 -1.79 -4.47 11.39
CA HIS A 36 -2.54 -3.26 11.01
C HIS A 36 -2.82 -2.33 12.20
N THR A 37 -2.53 -2.75 13.44
CA THR A 37 -2.74 -1.95 14.66
C THR A 37 -1.42 -1.42 15.24
N GLU A 38 -1.48 -0.25 15.88
CA GLU A 38 -0.41 0.47 16.62
C GLU A 38 0.83 0.88 15.80
N SER A 39 1.40 -0.05 15.03
CA SER A 39 2.56 0.16 14.16
C SER A 39 2.37 -0.61 12.85
N PRO A 40 1.50 -0.12 11.94
CA PRO A 40 1.14 -0.83 10.72
C PRO A 40 2.37 -1.21 9.88
N ARG A 41 2.48 -2.50 9.56
CA ARG A 41 3.59 -3.10 8.83
C ARG A 41 3.15 -4.39 8.17
N ALA A 42 3.51 -4.56 6.91
CA ALA A 42 3.40 -5.81 6.19
C ALA A 42 4.73 -6.19 5.52
N VAL A 43 4.95 -7.50 5.38
CA VAL A 43 6.03 -8.07 4.57
C VAL A 43 5.38 -8.85 3.44
N LEU A 44 5.70 -8.45 2.21
CA LEU A 44 5.18 -9.05 0.99
C LEU A 44 6.30 -9.77 0.26
N VAL A 45 5.95 -10.84 -0.44
CA VAL A 45 6.83 -11.49 -1.43
C VAL A 45 6.02 -11.69 -2.71
N ARG A 46 6.63 -11.48 -3.87
CA ARG A 46 5.95 -11.71 -5.15
C ARG A 46 5.52 -13.17 -5.27
N ILE A 47 4.34 -13.41 -5.82
CA ILE A 47 3.82 -14.79 -5.98
C ILE A 47 4.77 -15.65 -6.82
N GLU A 48 5.43 -15.07 -7.81
CA GLU A 48 6.42 -15.76 -8.66
C GLU A 48 7.68 -16.22 -7.91
N ASP A 49 7.95 -15.63 -6.74
CA ASP A 49 9.09 -15.98 -5.89
C ASP A 49 8.74 -17.05 -4.84
N LEU A 50 7.50 -17.57 -4.84
CA LEU A 50 7.07 -18.62 -3.92
C LEU A 50 7.37 -20.02 -4.47
N VAL A 51 7.71 -20.93 -3.56
CA VAL A 51 7.95 -22.35 -3.84
C VAL A 51 7.08 -23.22 -2.92
N PRO A 52 6.69 -24.43 -3.36
CA PRO A 52 5.97 -25.34 -2.48
C PRO A 52 6.91 -25.88 -1.39
N ASP A 53 6.45 -25.82 -0.15
CA ASP A 53 7.03 -26.55 0.98
C ASP A 53 6.28 -27.87 1.16
N GLU A 54 6.95 -28.99 0.86
CA GLU A 54 6.36 -30.33 0.93
C GLU A 54 6.05 -30.78 2.37
N GLU A 55 6.71 -30.21 3.38
CA GLU A 55 6.46 -30.57 4.79
C GLU A 55 5.20 -29.89 5.31
N THR A 56 5.04 -28.60 5.02
CA THR A 56 3.91 -27.80 5.51
C THR A 56 2.72 -27.75 4.55
N MET A 57 2.88 -28.27 3.32
CA MET A 57 1.91 -28.19 2.23
C MET A 57 1.47 -26.74 1.93
N SER A 58 2.41 -25.79 2.11
CA SER A 58 2.17 -24.36 1.95
C SER A 58 3.10 -23.76 0.90
N TRP A 59 2.76 -22.57 0.40
CA TRP A 59 3.64 -21.77 -0.46
C TRP A 59 4.51 -20.89 0.43
N VAL A 60 5.82 -21.04 0.32
CA VAL A 60 6.80 -20.29 1.12
C VAL A 60 7.74 -19.51 0.21
N PRO A 61 8.36 -18.42 0.69
CA PRO A 61 9.38 -17.71 -0.07
C PRO A 61 10.53 -18.63 -0.49
N GLY A 62 10.84 -18.62 -1.78
CA GLY A 62 12.00 -19.31 -2.34
C GLY A 62 13.32 -18.71 -1.85
N ARG A 63 14.40 -19.44 -2.07
CA ARG A 63 15.75 -18.98 -1.72
C ARG A 63 16.09 -17.70 -2.48
N GLY A 64 16.27 -16.59 -1.75
CA GLY A 64 16.61 -15.30 -2.33
C GLY A 64 15.41 -14.47 -2.79
N ALA A 65 14.18 -14.90 -2.46
CA ALA A 65 12.99 -14.09 -2.63
C ALA A 65 13.16 -12.72 -1.94
N GLU A 66 12.74 -11.66 -2.63
CA GLU A 66 12.83 -10.30 -2.11
C GLU A 66 11.65 -10.00 -1.19
N GLU A 67 11.95 -9.61 0.05
CA GLU A 67 10.94 -9.11 0.98
C GLU A 67 10.65 -7.62 0.72
N LEU A 68 9.41 -7.34 0.35
CA LEU A 68 8.90 -6.01 0.13
C LEU A 68 8.19 -5.53 1.40
N ILE A 69 8.78 -4.54 2.06
CA ILE A 69 8.26 -4.00 3.31
C ILE A 69 7.30 -2.85 3.02
N VAL A 70 6.09 -2.90 3.57
CA VAL A 70 5.09 -1.83 3.48
C VAL A 70 4.72 -1.35 4.88
N ASP A 71 4.85 -0.05 5.10
CA ASP A 71 4.40 0.66 6.30
C ASP A 71 3.75 2.01 5.91
N LEU A 72 3.34 2.81 6.89
CA LEU A 72 2.69 4.10 6.63
C LEU A 72 3.62 5.14 5.96
N ASP A 73 4.95 5.01 6.10
CA ASP A 73 5.93 5.87 5.40
C ASP A 73 6.01 5.50 3.91
N VAL A 74 5.99 4.20 3.60
CA VAL A 74 5.88 3.70 2.24
C VAL A 74 4.61 4.22 1.58
N LEU A 75 3.45 4.11 2.24
CA LEU A 75 2.18 4.60 1.65
C LEU A 75 2.17 6.11 1.44
N ALA A 76 2.65 6.89 2.41
CA ALA A 76 2.78 8.34 2.24
C ALA A 76 3.63 8.70 1.02
N ARG A 77 4.76 7.99 0.83
CA ARG A 77 5.61 8.13 -0.37
C ARG A 77 4.88 7.77 -1.67
N GLY A 78 4.05 6.72 -1.65
CA GLY A 78 3.21 6.32 -2.78
C GLY A 78 2.21 7.39 -3.17
N ILE A 79 1.48 7.94 -2.19
CA ILE A 79 0.53 9.04 -2.38
C ILE A 79 1.22 10.27 -2.97
N ASP A 80 2.38 10.67 -2.43
CA ASP A 80 3.12 11.82 -2.95
C ASP A 80 3.63 11.58 -4.39
N ARG A 81 4.09 10.36 -4.71
CA ARG A 81 4.49 10.01 -6.09
C ARG A 81 3.31 10.10 -7.06
N ILE A 82 2.16 9.53 -6.71
CA ILE A 82 0.96 9.60 -7.54
C ILE A 82 0.47 11.05 -7.67
N GLY A 83 0.43 11.80 -6.57
CA GLY A 83 -0.13 13.15 -6.54
C GLY A 83 0.75 14.19 -7.22
N LYS A 84 2.07 14.14 -6.98
CA LYS A 84 3.01 15.24 -7.32
C LYS A 84 4.27 14.78 -8.04
N GLY A 85 4.59 13.50 -7.98
CA GLY A 85 5.84 12.96 -8.51
C GLY A 85 5.77 12.50 -9.97
N PRO A 86 6.93 12.29 -10.61
CA PRO A 86 7.04 11.53 -11.84
C PRO A 86 6.68 10.07 -11.57
N ILE A 87 5.89 9.47 -12.45
CA ILE A 87 5.54 8.05 -12.44
C ILE A 87 5.46 7.57 -13.88
N GLU A 88 6.14 6.46 -14.19
CA GLU A 88 6.32 5.97 -15.57
C GLU A 88 4.99 5.57 -16.22
N TYR A 89 4.05 5.05 -15.44
CA TYR A 89 2.72 4.67 -15.86
C TYR A 89 1.71 4.90 -14.72
N LEU A 90 0.62 5.62 -14.99
CA LEU A 90 -0.45 5.89 -14.04
C LEU A 90 -1.77 6.08 -14.80
N PRO A 91 -2.86 5.38 -14.42
CA PRO A 91 -4.18 5.63 -14.97
C PRO A 91 -4.62 7.09 -14.76
N GLU A 92 -5.20 7.71 -15.79
CA GLU A 92 -5.53 9.15 -15.80
C GLU A 92 -6.43 9.56 -14.62
N SER A 93 -7.35 8.69 -14.22
CA SER A 93 -8.28 8.92 -13.10
C SER A 93 -7.63 8.83 -11.71
N HIS A 94 -6.48 8.18 -11.57
CA HIS A 94 -5.93 7.88 -10.24
C HIS A 94 -5.29 9.11 -9.58
N ARG A 95 -4.63 9.98 -10.35
CA ARG A 95 -4.06 11.22 -9.79
C ARG A 95 -5.12 12.13 -9.14
N PRO A 96 -6.22 12.52 -9.83
CA PRO A 96 -7.24 13.36 -9.21
C PRO A 96 -7.95 12.65 -8.04
N LEU A 97 -8.18 11.34 -8.12
CA LEU A 97 -8.83 10.57 -7.06
C LEU A 97 -7.96 10.53 -5.79
N VAL A 98 -6.69 10.13 -5.90
CA VAL A 98 -5.76 10.08 -4.76
C VAL A 98 -5.54 11.47 -4.17
N ALA A 99 -5.45 12.51 -5.00
CA ALA A 99 -5.31 13.88 -4.53
C ALA A 99 -6.55 14.38 -3.76
N ALA A 100 -7.76 14.05 -4.23
CA ALA A 100 -9.01 14.39 -3.54
C ALA A 100 -9.10 13.66 -2.20
N ALA A 101 -8.95 12.33 -2.20
CA ALA A 101 -8.98 11.51 -0.99
C ALA A 101 -7.95 11.98 0.04
N SER A 102 -6.70 12.20 -0.37
CA SER A 102 -5.65 12.64 0.56
C SER A 102 -5.95 14.02 1.16
N ARG A 103 -6.54 14.95 0.41
CA ARG A 103 -6.84 16.29 0.91
C ARG A 103 -8.06 16.29 1.83
N GLU A 104 -9.09 15.52 1.51
CA GLU A 104 -10.30 15.43 2.32
C GLU A 104 -10.00 14.81 3.69
N ASN A 105 -9.18 13.75 3.71
CA ASN A 105 -8.74 13.10 4.95
C ASN A 105 -7.77 13.95 5.80
N ASP A 106 -7.03 14.90 5.21
CA ASP A 106 -6.19 15.82 5.99
C ASP A 106 -7.00 16.92 6.71
N MET A 107 -8.20 17.25 6.22
CA MET A 107 -8.96 18.44 6.63
C MET A 107 -10.16 18.13 7.52
N MET A 108 -10.57 16.87 7.59
CA MET A 108 -11.75 16.41 8.32
C MET A 108 -11.34 15.55 9.53
N PRO A 109 -12.13 15.55 10.62
CA PRO A 109 -11.88 14.66 11.75
C PRO A 109 -11.78 13.19 11.33
N ALA A 110 -10.95 12.45 12.06
CA ALA A 110 -10.79 11.00 12.01
C ALA A 110 -12.12 10.24 11.83
N ASP A 111 -13.12 10.56 12.65
CA ASP A 111 -14.41 9.88 12.74
C ASP A 111 -15.49 10.38 11.75
N ALA A 112 -15.13 11.23 10.78
CA ALA A 112 -16.07 11.77 9.79
C ALA A 112 -16.30 10.82 8.60
N ARG A 113 -16.90 11.30 7.50
CA ARG A 113 -16.92 10.59 6.20
C ARG A 113 -16.03 11.32 5.21
N HIS A 114 -15.17 10.58 4.51
CA HIS A 114 -14.03 11.12 3.77
C HIS A 114 -14.02 10.59 2.34
N GLY A 115 -13.03 11.01 1.57
CA GLY A 115 -12.75 10.41 0.27
C GLY A 115 -12.08 9.04 0.46
N ASP A 116 -12.73 7.99 -0.04
CA ASP A 116 -12.25 6.62 0.08
C ASP A 116 -11.42 6.19 -1.13
N ILE A 117 -10.53 5.23 -0.90
CA ILE A 117 -9.67 4.61 -1.89
C ILE A 117 -10.03 3.13 -1.96
N ASP A 118 -10.40 2.63 -3.14
CA ASP A 118 -10.68 1.21 -3.31
C ASP A 118 -9.39 0.36 -3.35
N ALA A 119 -9.55 -0.96 -3.32
CA ALA A 119 -8.44 -1.91 -3.32
C ALA A 119 -7.49 -1.74 -4.53
N GLY A 120 -8.01 -1.38 -5.70
CA GLY A 120 -7.21 -1.18 -6.90
C GLY A 120 -6.35 0.08 -6.80
N VAL A 121 -6.91 1.19 -6.34
CA VAL A 121 -6.13 2.42 -6.13
C VAL A 121 -5.15 2.26 -4.96
N ALA A 122 -5.53 1.56 -3.89
CA ALA A 122 -4.66 1.28 -2.75
C ALA A 122 -3.44 0.41 -3.15
N ASP A 123 -3.65 -0.61 -3.97
CA ASP A 123 -2.58 -1.39 -4.59
C ASP A 123 -1.64 -0.50 -5.42
N ASN A 124 -2.20 0.36 -6.27
CA ASN A 124 -1.39 1.29 -7.06
C ASN A 124 -0.53 2.23 -6.21
N ILE A 125 -1.02 2.66 -5.04
CA ILE A 125 -0.23 3.44 -4.07
C ILE A 125 0.96 2.61 -3.57
N VAL A 126 0.76 1.33 -3.23
CA VAL A 126 1.82 0.42 -2.80
C VAL A 126 2.86 0.24 -3.91
N GLN A 127 2.41 -0.08 -5.14
CA GLN A 127 3.31 -0.28 -6.27
C GLN A 127 4.11 0.99 -6.62
N ALA A 128 3.45 2.15 -6.64
CA ALA A 128 4.14 3.43 -6.86
C ALA A 128 5.18 3.70 -5.75
N ALA A 129 4.90 3.32 -4.51
CA ALA A 129 5.82 3.48 -3.39
C ALA A 129 7.02 2.53 -3.45
N LEU A 130 6.83 1.28 -3.85
CA LEU A 130 7.86 0.25 -3.91
C LEU A 130 8.70 0.37 -5.19
N PHE A 131 8.04 0.44 -6.35
CA PHE A 131 8.67 0.31 -7.66
C PHE A 131 8.83 1.62 -8.41
N GLY A 132 8.16 2.70 -7.96
CA GLY A 132 8.14 3.98 -8.66
C GLY A 132 7.30 3.98 -9.95
N LYS A 133 6.56 2.89 -10.19
CA LYS A 133 5.65 2.69 -11.31
C LYS A 133 4.60 1.64 -10.96
N ILE A 134 3.54 1.58 -11.74
CA ILE A 134 2.56 0.49 -11.67
C ILE A 134 3.05 -0.64 -12.57
N VAL A 135 3.28 -1.81 -11.97
CA VAL A 135 3.84 -3.01 -12.63
C VAL A 135 2.73 -4.02 -12.91
N TYR A 136 1.80 -4.15 -11.97
CA TYR A 136 0.67 -5.08 -11.98
C TYR A 136 -0.63 -4.28 -12.04
N GLY A 137 -1.59 -4.69 -12.89
CA GLY A 137 -2.86 -4.00 -13.07
C GLY A 137 -3.60 -4.39 -14.33
#